data_AF-A0A972DED1-F1
#
_entry.id   AF-A0A972DED1-F1
#
_cell.length_a   1.000
_cell.length_b   1.000
_cell.length_c   1.000
_cell.angle_alpha   90.00
_cell.angle_beta   90.00
_cell.angle_gamma   90.00
#
_symmetry.space_group_name_H-M   'P 1'
#
loop_
_entity.id
_entity.type
_entity.pdbx_description
1 polymer ?
#
loop_
_entity_poly.entity_id
_entity_poly.type
_entity_poly.pdbx_seq_one_letter_code
_entity_poly.pdbx_strand_id
1 'polypeptide(L)'
;TTIYIATDYRIFVFIELFAIFFMLRGGIATIARMNKIIFFLLVSQFVLLLIFMAKDMDLQNVTPVHTGGIPGVFDGLSYALCILGYVSFLLIVNDKVILHENFQKEFIRLGIFMITAFTLVIFWTLAIFGHRVTERLNYPFFQAVKGIIIFKGMTGMEALFLSLWLLSEFMIICLYSFCILHLARGIFNIKSELPFLSVFLVFIFLFSQYFCSNTFELQKFSRNISTPGNMVFAVALPFAVYAAGKIRKKI
;
A
#
# COMPACT_ATOMS: atom_id res chain seq x y z
N THR A 1 7.77 19.93 4.22
CA THR A 1 7.24 19.63 2.87
C THR A 1 7.99 20.52 1.91
N THR A 2 9.15 20.06 1.43
CA THR A 2 10.18 20.92 0.82
C THR A 2 10.64 20.45 -0.56
N ILE A 3 10.12 19.33 -1.06
CA ILE A 3 10.64 18.69 -2.27
C ILE A 3 9.97 19.26 -3.55
N TYR A 4 8.72 19.72 -3.48
CA TYR A 4 7.98 20.27 -4.63
C TYR A 4 7.20 21.54 -4.25
N ILE A 5 7.92 22.62 -3.94
CA ILE A 5 7.32 23.87 -3.41
C ILE A 5 6.48 24.61 -4.49
N ALA A 6 6.66 24.30 -5.78
CA ALA A 6 6.05 25.03 -6.89
C ALA A 6 5.19 24.17 -7.84
N THR A 7 5.06 22.87 -7.60
CA THR A 7 4.34 21.98 -8.51
C THR A 7 2.94 21.67 -7.98
N ASP A 8 1.92 22.02 -8.75
CA ASP A 8 0.54 21.64 -8.45
C ASP A 8 0.44 20.10 -8.39
N TYR A 9 -0.05 19.56 -7.27
CA TYR A 9 -0.20 18.11 -7.07
C TYR A 9 -1.09 17.47 -8.15
N ARG A 10 -1.98 18.25 -8.77
CA ARG A 10 -2.83 17.81 -9.88
C ARG A 10 -2.01 17.32 -11.07
N ILE A 11 -0.84 17.90 -11.32
CA ILE A 11 0.06 17.48 -12.39
C ILE A 11 0.57 16.06 -12.10
N PHE A 12 0.97 15.79 -10.86
CA PHE A 12 1.40 14.46 -10.45
C PHE A 12 0.28 13.42 -10.59
N VAL A 13 -0.92 13.73 -10.11
CA VAL A 13 -2.09 12.85 -10.25
C VAL A 13 -2.40 12.58 -11.73
N PHE A 14 -2.35 13.61 -12.58
CA PHE A 14 -2.59 13.45 -14.01
C PHE A 14 -1.54 12.53 -14.68
N ILE A 15 -0.26 12.74 -14.39
CA ILE A 15 0.83 11.91 -14.94
C ILE A 15 0.69 10.46 -14.46
N GLU A 16 0.34 10.25 -13.19
CA GLU A 16 0.12 8.93 -12.62
C GLU A 16 -1.05 8.21 -13.28
N LEU A 17 -2.20 8.88 -13.44
CA LEU A 17 -3.35 8.32 -14.15
C LEU A 17 -3.06 8.02 -15.62
N PHE A 18 -2.25 8.86 -16.27
CA PHE A 18 -1.79 8.61 -17.63
C PHE A 18 -0.89 7.36 -17.70
N ALA A 19 0.01 7.16 -16.74
CA ALA A 19 0.79 5.93 -16.65
C ALA A 19 -0.10 4.69 -16.39
N ILE A 20 -1.10 4.83 -15.52
CA ILE A 20 -2.07 3.77 -15.21
C ILE A 20 -2.84 3.37 -16.48
N PHE A 21 -3.22 4.34 -17.32
CA PHE A 21 -3.88 4.07 -18.60
C PHE A 21 -3.06 3.10 -19.46
N PHE A 22 -1.76 3.32 -19.66
CA PHE A 22 -0.91 2.42 -20.45
C PHE A 22 -0.75 1.04 -19.80
N MET A 23 -0.58 1.00 -18.48
CA MET A 23 -0.47 -0.26 -17.74
C MET A 23 -1.71 -1.13 -17.89
N LEU A 24 -2.90 -0.53 -17.80
CA LEU A 24 -4.17 -1.24 -17.88
C LEU A 24 -4.47 -1.76 -19.29
N ARG A 25 -3.97 -1.10 -20.36
CA ARG A 25 -4.06 -1.65 -21.73
C ARG A 25 -3.33 -2.99 -21.87
N GLY A 26 -2.25 -3.17 -21.11
CA GLY A 26 -1.51 -4.43 -21.05
C GLY A 26 -2.14 -5.51 -20.15
N GLY A 27 -3.23 -5.19 -19.44
CA GLY A 27 -3.94 -6.09 -18.55
C GLY A 27 -3.14 -6.60 -17.34
N ILE A 28 -3.72 -7.55 -16.62
CA ILE A 28 -3.16 -8.09 -15.37
C ILE A 28 -1.76 -8.71 -15.53
N ALA A 29 -1.45 -9.29 -16.69
CA ALA A 29 -0.13 -9.87 -16.97
C ALA A 29 0.98 -8.80 -17.02
N THR A 30 0.66 -7.60 -17.49
CA THR A 30 1.61 -6.47 -17.51
C THR A 30 1.78 -5.90 -16.12
N ILE A 31 0.69 -5.74 -15.36
CA ILE A 31 0.73 -5.36 -13.93
C ILE A 31 1.60 -6.34 -13.14
N ALA A 32 1.38 -7.65 -13.28
CA ALA A 32 2.13 -8.66 -12.54
C ALA A 32 3.64 -8.65 -12.87
N ARG A 33 4.01 -8.49 -14.16
CA ARG A 33 5.42 -8.40 -14.58
C ARG A 33 6.10 -7.16 -14.01
N MET A 34 5.45 -6.00 -14.09
CA MET A 34 5.99 -4.76 -13.51
C MET A 34 6.07 -4.84 -11.98
N ASN A 35 5.08 -5.46 -11.33
CA ASN A 35 5.08 -5.61 -9.88
C ASN A 35 6.28 -6.44 -9.40
N LYS A 36 6.72 -7.45 -10.15
CA LYS A 36 7.93 -8.22 -9.80
C LYS A 36 9.19 -7.35 -9.78
N ILE A 37 9.34 -6.48 -10.76
CA ILE A 37 10.50 -5.56 -10.86
C ILE A 37 10.44 -4.54 -9.72
N ILE A 38 9.29 -3.89 -9.53
CA ILE A 38 9.09 -2.88 -8.48
C ILE A 38 9.27 -3.51 -7.09
N PHE A 39 8.78 -4.72 -6.85
CA PHE A 39 8.97 -5.44 -5.60
C PHE A 39 10.46 -5.62 -5.28
N PHE A 40 11.28 -6.06 -6.24
CA PHE A 40 12.72 -6.24 -6.01
C PHE A 40 13.42 -4.91 -5.69
N LEU A 41 13.05 -3.83 -6.37
CA LEU A 41 13.55 -2.48 -6.10
C LEU A 41 13.16 -2.00 -4.70
N LEU A 42 11.90 -2.21 -4.30
CA LEU A 42 11.39 -1.85 -2.98
C LEU A 42 12.10 -2.61 -1.87
N VAL A 43 12.29 -3.92 -2.01
CA VAL A 43 13.00 -4.73 -1.01
C VAL A 43 14.46 -4.28 -0.90
N SER A 44 15.12 -4.03 -2.04
CA SER A 44 16.51 -3.56 -2.07
C SER A 44 16.65 -2.21 -1.38
N GLN A 45 15.76 -1.25 -1.68
CA GLN A 45 15.70 0.03 -0.99
C GLN A 45 15.46 -0.16 0.51
N PHE A 46 14.49 -0.99 0.89
CA PHE A 46 14.13 -1.21 2.28
C PHE A 46 15.34 -1.70 3.08
N VAL A 47 16.07 -2.69 2.57
CA VAL A 47 17.29 -3.20 3.20
C VAL A 47 18.36 -2.11 3.31
N LEU A 48 18.61 -1.34 2.25
CA LEU A 48 19.57 -0.24 2.26
C LEU A 48 19.23 0.84 3.31
N LEU A 49 17.96 1.19 3.43
CA LEU A 49 17.50 2.16 4.43
C LEU A 49 17.74 1.63 5.85
N LEU A 50 17.41 0.37 6.13
CA LEU A 50 17.67 -0.22 7.45
C LEU A 50 19.16 -0.19 7.81
N ILE A 51 20.05 -0.50 6.86
CA ILE A 51 21.50 -0.44 7.05
C ILE A 51 21.95 0.98 7.41
N PHE A 52 21.50 1.98 6.67
CA PHE A 52 21.93 3.36 6.93
C PHE A 52 21.34 3.97 8.20
N MET A 53 20.11 3.59 8.55
CA MET A 53 19.48 4.03 9.79
C MET A 53 20.05 3.33 11.03
N ALA A 54 20.71 2.18 10.87
CA ALA A 54 21.23 1.40 12.00
C ALA A 54 22.22 2.18 12.88
N LYS A 55 22.94 3.15 12.30
CA LYS A 55 23.91 3.99 13.02
C LYS A 55 23.25 4.97 14.01
N ASP A 56 21.98 5.30 13.80
CA ASP A 56 21.24 6.32 14.58
C ASP A 56 20.34 5.66 15.65
N MET A 57 20.43 4.33 15.80
CA MET A 57 19.62 3.57 16.75
C MET A 57 20.20 3.61 18.16
N ASP A 58 19.33 3.83 19.15
CA ASP A 58 19.63 3.58 20.56
C ASP A 58 18.68 2.49 21.08
N LEU A 59 19.24 1.34 21.45
CA LEU A 59 18.47 0.20 21.93
C LEU A 59 17.75 0.48 23.26
N GLN A 60 18.20 1.48 24.03
CA GLN A 60 17.52 1.87 25.27
C GLN A 60 16.13 2.47 24.99
N ASN A 61 15.94 3.10 23.82
CA ASN A 61 14.68 3.70 23.42
C ASN A 61 13.56 2.68 23.18
N VAL A 62 13.91 1.41 22.95
CA VAL A 62 12.96 0.32 22.75
C VAL A 62 12.36 -0.15 24.08
N THR A 63 13.01 0.17 25.20
CA THR A 63 12.55 -0.21 26.53
C THR A 63 11.89 0.96 27.27
N PRO A 64 10.77 0.76 27.99
CA PRO A 64 10.03 -0.50 28.14
C PRO A 64 9.04 -0.74 26.99
N VAL A 65 9.01 -1.98 26.50
CA VAL A 65 8.16 -2.44 25.39
C VAL A 65 6.66 -2.48 25.77
N HIS A 66 6.33 -2.39 27.07
CA HIS A 66 4.99 -2.67 27.57
C HIS A 66 4.53 -1.68 28.66
N THR A 67 3.79 -0.65 28.27
CA THR A 67 3.17 0.33 29.19
C THR A 67 1.64 0.24 29.23
N GLY A 68 0.99 -0.32 28.20
CA GLY A 68 -0.48 -0.28 28.01
C GLY A 68 -1.26 -1.62 28.09
N GLY A 69 -0.61 -2.75 28.39
CA GLY A 69 -1.29 -4.06 28.42
C GLY A 69 -1.64 -4.63 27.03
N ILE A 70 -2.05 -5.90 26.98
CA ILE A 70 -2.48 -6.60 25.74
C ILE A 70 -3.62 -5.86 25.00
N PRO A 71 -4.59 -5.19 25.68
CA PRO A 71 -5.66 -4.46 25.00
C PRO A 71 -5.18 -3.38 24.02
N GLY A 72 -4.15 -2.60 24.36
CA GLY A 72 -3.62 -1.56 23.47
C GLY A 72 -2.98 -2.11 22.18
N VAL A 73 -2.58 -3.40 22.18
CA VAL A 73 -2.06 -4.07 20.97
C VAL A 73 -3.19 -4.31 19.96
N PHE A 74 -4.41 -4.59 20.42
CA PHE A 74 -5.56 -4.82 19.55
C PHE A 74 -6.00 -3.55 18.80
N ASP A 75 -5.82 -2.37 19.40
CA ASP A 75 -6.09 -1.10 18.72
C ASP A 75 -5.17 -0.93 17.49
N GLY A 76 -3.90 -1.32 17.62
CA GLY A 76 -2.93 -1.35 16.51
C GLY A 76 -3.23 -2.42 15.45
N LEU A 77 -3.83 -3.56 15.86
CA LEU A 77 -4.17 -4.66 14.95
C LEU A 77 -5.19 -4.22 13.88
N SER A 78 -6.07 -3.28 14.21
CA SER A 78 -7.05 -2.73 13.28
C SER A 78 -6.37 -2.18 12.01
N TYR A 79 -5.32 -1.37 12.16
CA TYR A 79 -4.57 -0.81 11.03
C TYR A 79 -3.84 -1.90 10.23
N ALA A 80 -3.30 -2.93 10.88
CA ALA A 80 -2.67 -4.06 10.21
C ALA A 80 -3.69 -4.86 9.37
N LEU A 81 -4.90 -5.10 9.90
CA LEU A 81 -5.97 -5.80 9.19
C LEU A 81 -6.48 -5.02 7.98
N CYS A 82 -6.55 -3.68 8.07
CA CYS A 82 -6.87 -2.82 6.93
C CYS A 82 -5.92 -3.06 5.74
N ILE A 83 -4.61 -3.12 6.02
CA ILE A 83 -3.58 -3.36 4.99
C ILE A 83 -3.67 -4.79 4.43
N LEU A 84 -3.87 -5.78 5.30
CA LEU A 84 -4.06 -7.18 4.87
C LEU A 84 -5.30 -7.35 3.99
N GLY A 85 -6.30 -6.47 4.13
CA GLY A 85 -7.46 -6.40 3.25
C GLY A 85 -7.12 -6.28 1.77
N TYR A 86 -5.95 -5.74 1.42
CA TYR A 86 -5.53 -5.61 0.02
C TYR A 86 -5.38 -6.97 -0.67
N VAL A 87 -5.05 -8.01 0.09
CA VAL A 87 -4.96 -9.39 -0.41
C VAL A 87 -6.33 -9.92 -0.88
N SER A 88 -7.44 -9.45 -0.30
CA SER A 88 -8.77 -9.93 -0.69
C SER A 88 -9.13 -9.55 -2.13
N PHE A 89 -8.59 -8.45 -2.65
CA PHE A 89 -8.79 -8.04 -4.05
C PHE A 89 -8.20 -9.04 -5.05
N LEU A 90 -7.24 -9.88 -4.65
CA LEU A 90 -6.75 -10.97 -5.50
C LEU A 90 -7.83 -12.01 -5.81
N LEU A 91 -8.85 -12.14 -4.96
CA LEU A 91 -9.99 -13.04 -5.20
C LEU A 91 -10.83 -12.61 -6.41
N ILE A 92 -10.84 -11.31 -6.73
CA ILE A 92 -11.58 -10.78 -7.88
C ILE A 92 -10.95 -11.25 -9.20
N VAL A 93 -9.62 -11.35 -9.24
CA VAL A 93 -8.85 -11.71 -10.45
C VAL A 93 -8.52 -13.20 -10.53
N ASN A 94 -9.20 -14.03 -9.72
CA ASN A 94 -8.92 -15.46 -9.63
C ASN A 94 -9.10 -16.20 -10.98
N ASP A 95 -10.00 -15.73 -11.85
CA ASP A 95 -10.19 -16.29 -13.20
C ASP A 95 -9.00 -16.03 -14.15
N LYS A 96 -8.06 -15.16 -13.76
CA LYS A 96 -6.85 -14.81 -14.51
C LYS A 96 -5.57 -15.40 -13.93
N VAL A 97 -5.65 -16.12 -12.81
CA VAL A 97 -4.48 -16.62 -12.08
C VAL A 97 -4.51 -18.15 -12.07
N ILE A 98 -3.37 -18.76 -12.40
CA ILE A 98 -3.18 -20.21 -12.28
C ILE A 98 -2.47 -20.47 -10.95
N LEU A 99 -3.16 -21.16 -10.05
CA LEU A 99 -2.59 -21.61 -8.77
C LEU A 99 -1.67 -22.80 -9.02
N HIS A 100 -0.43 -22.70 -8.54
CA HIS A 100 0.55 -23.78 -8.62
C HIS A 100 0.47 -24.65 -7.36
N GLU A 101 0.93 -25.90 -7.43
CA GLU A 101 0.86 -26.86 -6.31
C GLU A 101 1.50 -26.34 -5.01
N ASN A 102 2.53 -25.49 -5.11
CA ASN A 102 3.23 -24.90 -3.96
C ASN A 102 2.66 -23.56 -3.47
N PHE A 103 1.53 -23.10 -4.01
CA PHE A 103 0.96 -21.77 -3.70
C PHE A 103 0.82 -21.51 -2.20
N GLN A 104 0.33 -22.49 -1.42
CA GLN A 104 0.14 -22.33 0.02
C GLN A 104 1.46 -22.04 0.75
N LYS A 105 2.54 -22.75 0.38
CA LYS A 105 3.87 -22.55 0.99
C LYS A 105 4.44 -21.18 0.63
N GLU A 106 4.27 -20.74 -0.61
CA GLU A 106 4.71 -19.42 -1.06
C GLU A 106 3.92 -18.30 -0.37
N PHE A 107 2.60 -18.48 -0.21
CA PHE A 107 1.74 -17.54 0.49
C PHE A 107 2.15 -17.38 1.96
N ILE A 108 2.43 -18.49 2.66
CA ILE A 108 2.93 -18.44 4.04
C ILE A 108 4.29 -17.74 4.12
N ARG A 109 5.21 -18.04 3.18
CA ARG A 109 6.53 -17.39 3.13
C ARG A 109 6.41 -15.88 2.93
N LEU A 110 5.49 -15.44 2.07
CA LEU A 110 5.19 -14.02 1.87
C LEU A 110 4.59 -13.41 3.15
N GLY A 111 3.69 -14.11 3.82
CA GLY A 111 3.12 -13.68 5.11
C GLY A 111 4.20 -13.44 6.17
N ILE A 112 5.13 -14.39 6.34
CA ILE A 112 6.26 -14.26 7.25
C ILE A 112 7.13 -13.05 6.87
N PHE A 113 7.45 -12.90 5.58
CA PHE A 113 8.22 -11.76 5.09
C PHE A 113 7.56 -10.43 5.45
N MET A 114 6.25 -10.29 5.23
CA MET A 114 5.50 -9.07 5.55
C MET A 114 5.50 -8.79 7.06
N ILE A 115 5.25 -9.80 7.89
CA ILE A 115 5.28 -9.67 9.36
C ILE A 115 6.66 -9.20 9.82
N THR A 116 7.73 -9.80 9.30
CA THR A 116 9.10 -9.41 9.61
C THR A 116 9.37 -7.96 9.17
N ALA A 117 9.00 -7.59 7.95
CA ALA A 117 9.20 -6.23 7.44
C ALA A 117 8.48 -5.17 8.30
N PHE A 118 7.20 -5.40 8.64
CA PHE A 118 6.45 -4.51 9.54
C PHE A 118 7.09 -4.41 10.93
N THR A 119 7.54 -5.53 11.48
CA THR A 119 8.22 -5.56 12.78
C THR A 119 9.50 -4.74 12.74
N LEU A 120 10.31 -4.87 11.67
CA LEU A 120 11.53 -4.09 11.50
C LEU A 120 11.24 -2.59 11.38
N VAL A 121 10.19 -2.20 10.63
CA VAL A 121 9.76 -0.80 10.55
C VAL A 121 9.46 -0.24 11.95
N ILE A 122 8.65 -0.94 12.73
CA ILE A 122 8.28 -0.52 14.10
C ILE A 122 9.54 -0.44 14.97
N PHE A 123 10.35 -1.49 14.97
CA PHE A 123 11.56 -1.56 15.79
C PHE A 123 12.56 -0.45 15.47
N TRP A 124 12.86 -0.18 14.19
CA TRP A 124 13.77 0.92 13.82
C TRP A 124 13.22 2.27 14.25
N THR A 125 11.92 2.54 14.05
CA THR A 125 11.32 3.81 14.47
C THR A 125 11.40 4.03 15.97
N LEU A 126 11.11 2.99 16.76
CA LEU A 126 11.21 3.04 18.22
C LEU A 126 12.65 3.17 18.69
N ALA A 127 13.59 2.47 18.08
CA ALA A 127 15.01 2.56 18.46
C ALA A 127 15.60 3.96 18.20
N ILE A 128 15.14 4.66 17.16
CA ILE A 128 15.64 5.99 16.81
C ILE A 128 14.97 7.08 17.66
N PHE A 129 13.64 7.03 17.81
CA PHE A 129 12.88 8.13 18.43
C PHE A 129 12.38 7.85 19.85
N GLY A 130 12.28 6.57 20.24
CA GLY A 130 11.55 6.14 21.43
C GLY A 130 10.04 6.27 21.29
N HIS A 131 9.30 5.64 22.21
CA HIS A 131 7.84 5.55 22.15
C HIS A 131 7.13 6.91 22.17
N ARG A 132 7.50 7.81 23.10
CA ARG A 132 6.83 9.12 23.29
C ARG A 132 6.91 10.04 22.08
N VAL A 133 8.04 10.03 21.37
CA VAL A 133 8.21 10.85 20.17
C VAL A 133 7.51 10.17 18.99
N THR A 134 7.67 8.85 18.85
CA THR A 134 7.04 8.07 17.77
C THR A 134 5.52 8.25 17.72
N GLU A 135 4.83 8.26 18.87
CA GLU A 135 3.37 8.46 18.94
C GLU A 135 2.90 9.82 18.39
N ARG A 136 3.77 10.84 18.40
CA ARG A 136 3.45 12.20 17.97
C ARG A 136 3.87 12.48 16.53
N LEU A 137 4.66 11.59 15.94
CA LEU A 137 5.15 11.74 14.57
C LEU A 137 4.12 11.23 13.56
N ASN A 138 3.81 12.07 12.59
CA ASN A 138 3.15 11.61 11.37
C ASN A 138 4.17 10.88 10.50
N TYR A 139 3.86 9.63 10.15
CA TYR A 139 4.70 8.72 9.36
C TYR A 139 6.12 8.53 9.95
N PRO A 140 6.25 7.92 11.14
CA PRO A 140 7.52 7.87 11.88
C PRO A 140 8.69 7.28 11.07
N PHE A 141 8.44 6.23 10.29
CA PHE A 141 9.47 5.61 9.46
C PHE A 141 10.03 6.56 8.40
N PHE A 142 9.17 7.36 7.77
CA PHE A 142 9.62 8.37 6.83
C PHE A 142 10.49 9.44 7.52
N GLN A 143 10.14 9.85 8.74
CA GLN A 143 10.96 10.79 9.51
C GLN A 143 12.33 10.21 9.86
N ALA A 144 12.41 8.91 10.18
CA ALA A 144 13.69 8.23 10.37
C ALA A 144 14.54 8.26 9.09
N VAL A 145 13.92 7.99 7.93
CA VAL A 145 14.60 8.05 6.62
C VAL A 145 15.11 9.47 6.30
N LYS A 146 14.37 10.52 6.68
CA LYS A 146 14.83 11.91 6.54
C LYS A 146 16.08 12.22 7.36
N GLY A 147 16.21 11.58 8.52
CA GLY A 147 17.37 11.73 9.40
C GLY A 147 18.66 11.13 8.83
N ILE A 148 18.59 10.33 7.76
CA ILE A 148 19.76 9.69 7.18
C ILE A 148 20.67 10.74 6.53
N ILE A 149 21.84 10.94 7.14
CA ILE A 149 22.94 11.74 6.60
C ILE A 149 24.02 10.79 6.07
N ILE A 150 24.34 10.87 4.78
CA ILE A 150 25.36 10.02 4.14
C ILE A 150 26.62 10.88 3.86
N PHE A 151 27.80 10.39 4.23
CA PHE A 151 29.08 11.12 4.13
C PHE A 151 29.02 12.54 4.74
N LYS A 152 29.95 13.45 4.43
CA LYS A 152 30.08 14.81 5.01
C LYS A 152 28.92 15.76 4.64
N GLY A 153 27.67 15.34 4.88
CA GLY A 153 26.48 16.17 4.74
C GLY A 153 25.61 15.91 3.50
N MET A 154 25.76 14.78 2.77
CA MET A 154 24.81 14.47 1.70
C MET A 154 23.47 14.04 2.32
N THR A 155 22.45 14.85 2.07
CA THR A 155 21.04 14.56 2.34
C THR A 155 20.38 14.12 1.02
N GLY A 156 19.34 13.29 1.09
CA GLY A 156 18.60 12.88 -0.13
C GLY A 156 17.95 11.50 -0.11
N MET A 157 18.18 10.68 0.92
CA MET A 157 17.54 9.36 1.02
C MET A 157 16.01 9.45 1.10
N GLU A 158 15.48 10.57 1.58
CA GLU A 158 14.05 10.86 1.57
C GLU A 158 13.46 10.88 0.15
N ALA A 159 14.19 11.42 -0.84
CA ALA A 159 13.72 11.49 -2.22
C ALA A 159 13.73 10.11 -2.88
N LEU A 160 14.77 9.32 -2.64
CA LEU A 160 14.84 7.92 -3.06
C LEU A 160 13.64 7.15 -2.50
N PHE A 161 13.45 7.22 -1.17
CA PHE A 161 12.36 6.55 -0.48
C PHE A 161 10.99 6.92 -1.04
N LEU A 162 10.70 8.21 -1.20
CA LEU A 162 9.45 8.68 -1.77
C LEU A 162 9.26 8.22 -3.21
N SER A 163 10.31 8.26 -4.03
CA SER A 163 10.21 7.87 -5.44
C SER A 163 9.81 6.39 -5.62
N LEU A 164 10.43 5.48 -4.86
CA LEU A 164 10.09 4.06 -4.93
C LEU A 164 8.77 3.75 -4.19
N TRP A 165 8.46 4.47 -3.11
CA TRP A 165 7.14 4.34 -2.47
C TRP A 165 6.02 4.74 -3.44
N LEU A 166 6.18 5.84 -4.18
CA LEU A 166 5.22 6.24 -5.21
C LEU A 166 5.01 5.14 -6.27
N LEU A 167 6.07 4.41 -6.67
CA LEU A 167 5.92 3.25 -7.57
C LEU A 167 5.10 2.12 -6.94
N SER A 168 5.20 1.90 -5.63
CA SER A 168 4.37 0.92 -4.92
C SER A 168 2.89 1.33 -4.93
N GLU A 169 2.60 2.59 -4.63
CA GLU A 169 1.23 3.13 -4.64
C GLU A 169 0.62 3.03 -6.05
N PHE A 170 1.40 3.42 -7.07
CA PHE A 170 1.02 3.28 -8.48
C PHE A 170 0.59 1.85 -8.82
N MET A 171 1.31 0.83 -8.36
CA MET A 171 0.96 -0.58 -8.61
C MET A 171 -0.33 -1.00 -7.90
N ILE A 172 -0.58 -0.51 -6.68
CA ILE A 172 -1.83 -0.75 -5.96
C ILE A 172 -3.00 -0.11 -6.72
N ILE A 173 -2.85 1.14 -7.19
CA ILE A 173 -3.90 1.84 -7.95
C ILE A 173 -4.16 1.12 -9.29
N CYS A 174 -3.12 0.62 -9.97
CA CYS A 174 -3.28 -0.21 -11.16
C CYS A 174 -4.11 -1.47 -10.87
N LEU A 175 -3.80 -2.19 -9.78
CA LEU A 175 -4.53 -3.41 -9.40
C LEU A 175 -6.00 -3.10 -9.09
N TYR A 176 -6.28 -2.05 -8.32
CA TYR A 176 -7.65 -1.66 -7.97
C TYR A 176 -8.45 -1.20 -9.17
N SER A 177 -7.83 -0.39 -10.02
CA SER A 177 -8.44 0.04 -11.29
C SER A 177 -8.80 -1.17 -12.16
N PHE A 178 -7.90 -2.16 -12.25
CA PHE A 178 -8.17 -3.41 -12.96
C PHE A 178 -9.34 -4.17 -12.33
N CYS A 179 -9.36 -4.35 -11.00
CA CYS A 179 -10.45 -5.03 -10.31
C CYS A 179 -11.81 -4.35 -10.52
N ILE A 180 -11.86 -3.02 -10.45
CA ILE A 180 -13.10 -2.25 -10.66
C ILE A 180 -13.61 -2.41 -12.09
N LEU A 181 -12.73 -2.26 -13.09
CA LEU A 181 -13.09 -2.43 -14.49
C LEU A 181 -13.54 -3.88 -14.80
N HIS A 182 -12.86 -4.86 -14.21
CA HIS A 182 -13.20 -6.27 -14.34
C HIS A 182 -14.59 -6.59 -13.75
N LEU A 183 -14.89 -6.08 -12.54
CA LEU A 183 -16.20 -6.23 -11.93
C LEU A 183 -17.29 -5.50 -12.73
N ALA A 184 -17.04 -4.28 -13.18
CA ALA A 184 -17.96 -3.50 -13.99
C ALA A 184 -18.31 -4.24 -15.30
N ARG A 185 -17.32 -4.85 -15.95
CA ARG A 185 -17.54 -5.69 -17.12
C ARG A 185 -18.49 -6.85 -16.83
N GLY A 186 -18.29 -7.54 -15.71
CA GLY A 186 -19.14 -8.66 -15.29
C GLY A 186 -20.59 -8.25 -15.01
N ILE A 187 -20.80 -7.07 -14.40
CA ILE A 187 -22.12 -6.55 -14.04
C ILE A 187 -22.87 -6.01 -15.27
N PHE A 188 -22.19 -5.22 -16.11
CA PHE A 188 -22.80 -4.54 -17.25
C PHE A 188 -22.70 -5.34 -18.57
N ASN A 189 -22.15 -6.56 -18.52
CA ASN A 189 -21.94 -7.46 -19.66
C ASN A 189 -21.22 -6.77 -20.85
N ILE A 190 -20.21 -5.97 -20.54
CA ILE A 190 -19.48 -5.16 -21.52
C ILE A 190 -18.51 -6.07 -22.30
N LYS A 191 -18.43 -5.91 -23.62
CA LYS A 191 -17.53 -6.72 -24.46
C LYS A 191 -16.05 -6.37 -24.29
N SER A 192 -15.74 -5.10 -23.99
CA SER A 192 -14.36 -4.61 -23.83
C SER A 192 -14.26 -3.53 -22.75
N GLU A 193 -13.24 -3.62 -21.90
CA GLU A 193 -12.97 -2.69 -20.79
C GLU A 193 -12.30 -1.38 -21.28
N LEU A 194 -11.63 -1.43 -22.44
CA LEU A 194 -10.82 -0.35 -23.00
C LEU A 194 -11.57 0.99 -23.25
N PRO A 195 -12.80 1.02 -23.80
CA PRO A 195 -13.53 2.27 -23.98
C PRO A 195 -13.95 2.91 -22.66
N PHE A 196 -14.17 2.10 -21.62
CA PHE A 196 -14.59 2.56 -20.29
C PHE A 196 -13.40 3.02 -19.45
N LEU A 197 -12.19 2.54 -19.76
CA LEU A 197 -10.97 2.88 -19.05
C LEU A 197 -10.74 4.41 -18.99
N SER A 198 -10.82 5.11 -20.13
CA SER A 198 -10.58 6.56 -20.15
C SER A 198 -11.59 7.32 -19.30
N VAL A 199 -12.87 6.97 -19.42
CA VAL A 199 -13.96 7.58 -18.64
C VAL A 199 -13.75 7.33 -17.15
N PHE A 200 -13.40 6.10 -16.77
CA PHE A 200 -13.10 5.71 -15.40
C PHE A 200 -11.95 6.53 -14.80
N LEU A 201 -10.85 6.72 -15.53
CA LEU A 201 -9.71 7.51 -15.05
C LEU A 201 -10.04 9.00 -14.91
N VAL A 202 -10.87 9.56 -15.80
CA VAL A 202 -11.38 10.94 -15.66
C VAL A 202 -12.21 11.08 -14.39
N PHE A 203 -13.07 10.10 -14.08
CA PHE A 203 -13.82 10.11 -12.83
C PHE A 203 -12.91 10.02 -11.61
N ILE A 204 -11.89 9.16 -11.62
CA ILE A 204 -10.89 9.10 -10.53
C ILE A 204 -10.23 10.47 -10.33
N PHE A 205 -9.81 11.11 -11.42
CA PHE A 205 -9.22 12.44 -11.36
C PHE A 205 -10.18 13.42 -10.67
N LEU A 206 -11.42 13.55 -11.16
CA LEU A 206 -12.40 14.48 -10.60
C LEU A 206 -12.73 14.19 -9.12
N PHE A 207 -12.93 12.92 -8.78
CA PHE A 207 -13.22 12.52 -7.39
C PHE A 207 -12.05 12.76 -6.45
N SER A 208 -10.80 12.56 -6.91
CA SER A 208 -9.62 12.87 -6.10
C SER A 208 -9.58 14.34 -5.68
N GLN A 209 -10.00 15.25 -6.57
CA GLN A 209 -10.07 16.69 -6.29
C GLN A 209 -11.24 17.04 -5.38
N TYR A 210 -12.37 16.35 -5.52
CA TYR A 210 -13.58 16.62 -4.74
C TYR A 210 -13.45 16.14 -3.29
N PHE A 211 -12.89 14.96 -3.06
CA PHE A 211 -12.86 14.35 -1.72
C PHE A 211 -11.70 14.84 -0.85
N CYS A 212 -10.58 15.24 -1.44
CA CYS A 212 -9.34 15.52 -0.71
C CYS A 212 -8.62 16.73 -1.33
N SER A 213 -9.00 17.94 -0.91
CA SER A 213 -8.37 19.18 -1.37
C SER A 213 -7.13 19.56 -0.56
N ASN A 214 -6.99 19.02 0.65
CA ASN A 214 -5.87 19.27 1.55
C ASN A 214 -5.53 18.05 2.41
N THR A 215 -4.39 18.10 3.10
CA THR A 215 -3.88 16.99 3.92
C THR A 215 -4.80 16.64 5.09
N PHE A 216 -5.53 17.60 5.65
CA PHE A 216 -6.46 17.37 6.76
C PHE A 216 -7.70 16.60 6.30
N GLU A 217 -8.28 16.99 5.15
CA GLU A 217 -9.38 16.25 4.51
C GLU A 217 -8.95 14.83 4.14
N LEU A 218 -7.75 14.66 3.60
CA LEU A 218 -7.19 13.34 3.30
C LEU A 218 -7.08 12.47 4.55
N GLN A 219 -6.57 13.01 5.65
CA GLN A 219 -6.50 12.28 6.93
C GLN A 219 -7.89 11.91 7.45
N LYS A 220 -8.86 12.83 7.36
CA LYS A 220 -10.24 12.58 7.78
C LYS A 220 -10.91 11.51 6.93
N PHE A 221 -10.74 11.56 5.61
CA PHE A 221 -11.23 10.56 4.67
C PHE A 221 -10.59 9.19 4.95
N SER A 222 -9.27 9.15 5.12
CA SER A 222 -8.53 7.92 5.39
C SER A 222 -8.98 7.24 6.69
N ARG A 223 -9.11 8.01 7.78
CA ARG A 223 -9.50 7.49 9.09
C ARG A 223 -10.96 7.06 9.14
N ASN A 224 -11.87 7.85 8.57
CA ASN A 224 -13.31 7.65 8.77
C ASN A 224 -13.97 6.81 7.67
N ILE A 225 -13.40 6.78 6.46
CA ILE A 225 -14.00 6.12 5.29
C ILE A 225 -13.08 5.01 4.79
N SER A 226 -11.85 5.34 4.40
CA SER A 226 -10.96 4.38 3.74
C SER A 226 -10.60 3.20 4.65
N THR A 227 -10.19 3.47 5.90
CA THR A 227 -9.74 2.43 6.83
C THR A 227 -10.87 1.47 7.21
N PRO A 228 -12.04 1.96 7.68
CA PRO A 228 -13.18 1.08 7.94
C PRO A 228 -13.68 0.36 6.69
N GLY A 229 -13.72 1.06 5.54
CA GLY A 229 -14.14 0.46 4.27
C GLY A 229 -13.24 -0.71 3.86
N ASN A 230 -11.92 -0.53 3.93
CA ASN A 230 -10.95 -1.58 3.62
C ASN A 230 -11.07 -2.77 4.59
N MET A 231 -11.31 -2.54 5.88
CA MET A 231 -11.58 -3.63 6.83
C MET A 231 -12.85 -4.41 6.47
N VAL A 232 -13.92 -3.71 6.10
CA VAL A 232 -15.15 -4.35 5.64
C VAL A 232 -14.87 -5.18 4.40
N PHE A 233 -14.16 -4.66 3.39
CA PHE A 233 -13.78 -5.44 2.21
C PHE A 233 -12.84 -6.60 2.53
N ALA A 234 -11.92 -6.44 3.48
CA ALA A 234 -11.01 -7.50 3.92
C ALA A 234 -11.76 -8.74 4.40
N VAL A 235 -12.84 -8.53 5.16
CA VAL A 235 -13.64 -9.60 5.77
C VAL A 235 -14.77 -10.02 4.85
N ALA A 236 -15.60 -9.07 4.39
CA ALA A 236 -16.82 -9.34 3.65
C ALA A 236 -16.57 -9.98 2.28
N LEU A 237 -15.49 -9.58 1.57
CA LEU A 237 -15.25 -10.05 0.21
C LEU A 237 -14.93 -11.56 0.16
N PRO A 238 -14.03 -12.13 0.98
CA PRO A 238 -13.85 -13.57 1.08
C PRO A 238 -15.14 -14.34 1.41
N PHE A 239 -15.92 -13.87 2.39
CA PHE A 239 -17.19 -14.52 2.75
C PHE A 239 -18.22 -14.47 1.63
N ALA A 240 -18.32 -13.33 0.92
CA ALA A 240 -19.23 -13.16 -0.21
C ALA A 240 -18.85 -14.12 -1.36
N VAL A 241 -17.57 -14.24 -1.69
CA VAL A 241 -17.07 -15.17 -2.71
C VAL A 241 -17.33 -16.62 -2.29
N TYR A 242 -17.09 -16.97 -1.02
CA TYR A 242 -17.36 -18.31 -0.49
C TYR A 242 -18.84 -18.67 -0.56
N ALA A 243 -19.73 -17.78 -0.11
CA ALA A 243 -21.18 -17.97 -0.17
C ALA A 243 -21.67 -18.12 -1.61
N ALA A 244 -21.19 -17.27 -2.53
CA ALA A 244 -21.52 -17.38 -3.94
C ALA A 244 -21.03 -18.70 -4.57
N GLY A 245 -19.84 -19.18 -4.18
CA GLY A 245 -19.30 -20.48 -4.58
C GLY A 245 -20.20 -21.64 -4.15
N LYS A 246 -20.64 -21.62 -2.89
CA LYS A 246 -21.54 -22.63 -2.32
C LYS A 246 -22.93 -22.63 -2.98
N ILE A 247 -23.51 -21.46 -3.21
CA ILE A 247 -24.80 -21.31 -3.92
C ILE A 247 -24.70 -21.85 -5.35
N ARG A 248 -23.57 -21.59 -6.03
CA ARG A 248 -23.32 -22.05 -7.41
C ARG A 248 -22.82 -23.50 -7.49
N LYS A 249 -22.71 -24.22 -6.37
CA LYS A 249 -22.19 -25.60 -6.28
C LYS A 249 -20.81 -25.78 -6.94
N LYS A 250 -19.96 -24.75 -6.86
CA LYS A 250 -18.57 -24.81 -7.36
C LYS A 250 -17.55 -25.14 -6.24
N ILE A 251 -18.02 -25.11 -5.00
CA ILE A 251 -17.37 -25.47 -3.73
C ILE A 251 -18.47 -26.09 -2.88
#